data_AF-A0A178F3W8-F1
#
_entry.id   AF-A0A178F3W8-F1
#
_cell.length_a   1.000
_cell.length_b   1.000
_cell.length_c   1.000
_cell.angle_alpha   90.00
_cell.angle_beta   90.00
_cell.angle_gamma   90.00
#
_symmetry.space_group_name_H-M   'P 1'
#
loop_
_entity.id
_entity.type
_entity.pdbx_description
1 polymer ?
#
loop_
_entity_poly.entity_id
_entity_poly.type
_entity_poly.pdbx_seq_one_letter_code
_entity_poly.pdbx_strand_id
1 'polypeptide(L)'
;MKNALVHANVYAPLFSLMIWLASTLVAVLLVRRVRAGYLEFLSLGPGGTPSTPMGYLRICLLSIFALRNPFKPPHIPETLNPKTGILKYLPPRTGQRPKIAGIIPHRQVTQQATPDMYAALKEEIKKLALSNSDRLYEGTSCFEKHSIGLFTPLDLPNRVTCNGEICHAHPIDGSIHMTLHPADVKFVIERGWGERHPLARDSWWWMFRLVPTGFVMIYAPRSKEELDSVVQIIHAASWWVNGIEPRWSTPANSSRCGVDGGAGFIKSHVRT
;
A
#
# COMPACT_ATOMS: atom_id res chain seq x y z
N MET A 1 33.60 -70.43 -29.48
CA MET A 1 32.79 -69.20 -29.62
C MET A 1 32.25 -68.84 -28.24
N LYS A 2 32.67 -67.71 -27.66
CA LYS A 2 32.26 -67.27 -26.31
C LYS A 2 30.92 -66.55 -26.42
N ASN A 3 29.86 -67.12 -25.84
CA ASN A 3 28.59 -66.41 -25.66
C ASN A 3 28.73 -65.45 -24.47
N ALA A 4 28.70 -64.15 -24.74
CA ALA A 4 28.63 -63.13 -23.70
C ALA A 4 27.24 -63.18 -23.04
N LEU A 5 27.22 -63.49 -21.75
CA LEU A 5 26.01 -63.50 -20.94
C LEU A 5 25.58 -62.05 -20.72
N VAL A 6 24.56 -61.60 -21.45
CA VAL A 6 23.93 -60.30 -21.25
C VAL A 6 23.21 -60.35 -19.91
N HIS A 7 23.84 -59.84 -18.85
CA HIS A 7 23.16 -59.59 -17.58
C HIS A 7 22.10 -58.51 -17.81
N ALA A 8 20.86 -58.94 -18.09
CA ALA A 8 19.71 -58.06 -18.09
C ALA A 8 19.63 -57.39 -16.71
N ASN A 9 19.68 -56.06 -16.68
CA ASN A 9 19.72 -55.29 -15.44
C ASN A 9 18.35 -55.38 -14.73
N VAL A 10 18.20 -56.39 -13.86
CA VAL A 10 16.95 -56.71 -13.12
C VAL A 10 16.43 -55.53 -12.30
N TYR A 11 17.29 -54.55 -11.99
CA TYR A 11 16.93 -53.35 -11.23
C TYR A 11 16.31 -52.23 -12.08
N ALA A 12 16.49 -52.24 -13.40
CA ALA A 12 15.95 -51.22 -14.31
C ALA A 12 14.42 -51.00 -14.20
N PRO A 13 13.55 -52.04 -14.12
CA PRO A 13 12.12 -51.83 -13.94
C PRO A 13 11.74 -51.26 -12.57
N LEU A 14 12.48 -51.61 -11.51
CA LEU A 14 12.27 -51.06 -10.17
C LEU A 14 12.65 -49.58 -10.09
N PHE A 15 13.79 -49.20 -10.68
CA PHE A 15 14.18 -47.79 -10.78
C PHE A 15 13.18 -46.98 -11.61
N SER A 16 12.70 -47.51 -12.74
CA SER A 16 11.68 -46.87 -13.55
C SER A 16 10.39 -46.65 -12.76
N LEU A 17 9.89 -47.67 -12.06
CA LEU A 17 8.70 -47.59 -11.21
C LEU A 17 8.86 -46.54 -10.09
N MET A 18 10.02 -46.50 -9.44
CA MET A 18 10.33 -45.51 -8.41
C MET A 18 10.34 -44.08 -8.95
N ILE A 19 10.92 -43.85 -10.13
CA ILE A 19 10.90 -42.54 -10.80
C ILE A 19 9.47 -42.12 -11.15
N TRP A 20 8.65 -43.04 -11.65
CA TRP A 20 7.23 -42.76 -11.93
C TRP A 20 6.47 -42.38 -10.66
N LEU A 21 6.59 -43.16 -9.59
CA LEU A 21 5.92 -42.88 -8.31
C LEU A 21 6.35 -41.53 -7.72
N ALA A 22 7.65 -41.25 -7.72
CA ALA A 22 8.19 -39.97 -7.26
C ALA A 22 7.68 -38.79 -8.13
N SER A 23 7.68 -38.94 -9.45
CA SER A 23 7.17 -37.92 -10.37
C SER A 23 5.68 -37.66 -10.19
N THR A 24 4.88 -38.72 -10.01
CA THR A 24 3.45 -38.60 -9.72
C THR A 24 3.22 -37.90 -8.38
N LEU A 25 3.98 -38.24 -7.33
CA LEU A 25 3.87 -37.57 -6.04
C LEU A 25 4.20 -36.07 -6.16
N VAL A 26 5.30 -35.72 -6.84
CA VAL A 26 5.67 -34.32 -7.10
C VAL A 26 4.58 -33.59 -7.88
N ALA A 27 4.03 -34.20 -8.93
CA ALA A 27 2.94 -33.63 -9.72
C ALA A 27 1.67 -33.40 -8.86
N VAL A 28 1.28 -34.36 -8.02
CA VAL A 28 0.13 -34.22 -7.12
C VAL A 28 0.37 -33.10 -6.11
N LEU A 29 1.55 -33.02 -5.50
CA LEU A 29 1.90 -31.94 -4.56
C LEU A 29 1.89 -30.57 -5.26
N LEU A 30 2.40 -30.48 -6.49
CA LEU A 30 2.39 -29.26 -7.30
C LEU A 30 0.95 -28.82 -7.60
N VAL A 31 0.09 -29.73 -8.07
CA VAL A 31 -1.32 -29.45 -8.36
C VAL A 31 -2.04 -28.98 -7.09
N ARG A 32 -1.81 -29.64 -5.94
CA ARG A 32 -2.37 -29.21 -4.65
C ARG A 32 -1.89 -27.81 -4.27
N ARG A 33 -0.59 -27.51 -4.44
CA ARG A 33 -0.01 -26.20 -4.11
C ARG A 33 -0.55 -25.08 -5.00
N VAL A 34 -0.66 -25.33 -6.30
CA VAL A 34 -1.22 -24.40 -7.28
C VAL A 34 -2.70 -24.16 -7.00
N ARG A 35 -3.49 -25.21 -6.75
CA ARG A 35 -4.90 -25.11 -6.40
C ARG A 35 -5.10 -24.31 -5.11
N ALA A 36 -4.33 -24.62 -4.06
CA ALA A 36 -4.41 -23.90 -2.79
C ALA A 36 -4.09 -22.42 -2.96
N GLY A 37 -3.01 -22.08 -3.67
CA GLY A 37 -2.65 -20.69 -3.95
C GLY A 37 -3.67 -19.97 -4.83
N TYR A 38 -4.30 -20.67 -5.79
CA TYR A 38 -5.37 -20.09 -6.58
C TYR A 38 -6.62 -19.80 -5.74
N LEU A 39 -7.01 -20.71 -4.85
CA LEU A 39 -8.13 -20.48 -3.92
C LEU A 39 -7.84 -19.34 -2.95
N GLU A 40 -6.60 -19.23 -2.45
CA GLU A 40 -6.18 -18.09 -1.64
C GLU A 40 -6.29 -16.78 -2.43
N PHE A 41 -5.79 -16.74 -3.68
CA PHE A 41 -5.95 -15.59 -4.57
C PHE A 41 -7.42 -15.20 -4.77
N LEU A 42 -8.33 -16.16 -4.98
CA LEU A 42 -9.76 -15.88 -5.09
C LEU A 42 -10.35 -15.34 -3.79
N SER A 43 -9.89 -15.83 -2.64
CA SER A 43 -10.38 -15.41 -1.32
C SER A 43 -10.06 -13.95 -0.98
N LEU A 44 -9.06 -13.35 -1.64
CA LEU A 44 -8.69 -11.94 -1.48
C LEU A 44 -9.67 -10.97 -2.17
N GLY A 45 -10.65 -11.51 -2.91
CA GLY A 45 -11.67 -10.74 -3.63
C GLY A 45 -11.17 -10.15 -4.95
N PRO A 46 -11.94 -9.24 -5.56
CA PRO A 46 -11.52 -8.54 -6.77
C PRO A 46 -10.32 -7.62 -6.51
N GLY A 47 -9.63 -7.20 -7.56
CA GLY A 47 -8.54 -6.23 -7.51
C GLY A 47 -8.01 -5.89 -8.89
N GLY A 48 -6.81 -5.32 -8.97
CA GLY A 48 -6.20 -4.89 -10.24
C GLY A 48 -5.90 -6.00 -11.27
N THR A 49 -6.00 -7.28 -10.88
CA THR A 49 -5.86 -8.44 -11.79
C THR A 49 -7.14 -9.28 -11.76
N PRO A 50 -7.68 -9.72 -12.92
CA PRO A 50 -8.91 -10.52 -12.96
C PRO A 50 -8.78 -11.83 -12.16
N SER A 51 -9.87 -12.23 -11.49
CA SER A 51 -9.98 -13.46 -10.70
C SER A 51 -10.11 -14.72 -11.57
N THR A 52 -9.18 -14.89 -12.52
CA THR A 52 -9.12 -16.01 -13.48
C THR A 52 -7.81 -16.78 -13.32
N PRO A 53 -7.70 -18.01 -13.84
CA PRO A 53 -6.43 -18.76 -13.79
C PRO A 53 -5.28 -18.02 -14.49
N MET A 54 -5.58 -17.30 -15.58
CA MET A 54 -4.60 -16.46 -16.28
C MET A 54 -4.17 -15.26 -15.42
N GLY A 55 -5.11 -14.66 -14.69
CA GLY A 55 -4.79 -13.63 -13.70
C GLY A 55 -3.86 -14.16 -12.61
N TYR A 56 -4.15 -15.34 -12.06
CA TYR A 56 -3.28 -15.98 -11.08
C TYR A 56 -1.88 -16.30 -11.62
N LEU A 57 -1.79 -16.81 -12.86
CA LEU A 57 -0.49 -17.03 -13.51
C LEU A 57 0.31 -15.73 -13.61
N ARG A 58 -0.34 -14.60 -13.93
CA ARG A 58 0.30 -13.28 -13.93
C ARG A 58 0.83 -12.92 -12.54
N ILE A 59 0.09 -13.19 -11.47
CA ILE A 59 0.57 -12.98 -10.09
C ILE A 59 1.78 -13.85 -9.77
N CYS A 60 1.77 -15.12 -10.20
CA CYS A 60 2.92 -16.01 -10.05
C CYS A 60 4.17 -15.50 -10.76
N LEU A 61 4.03 -14.89 -11.95
CA LEU A 61 5.16 -14.28 -12.66
C LEU A 61 5.64 -13.00 -11.96
N LEU A 62 4.71 -12.16 -11.49
CA LEU A 62 5.03 -10.94 -10.74
C LEU A 62 5.72 -11.23 -9.41
N SER A 63 5.37 -12.34 -8.74
CA SER A 63 5.93 -12.71 -7.44
C SER A 63 7.43 -13.02 -7.49
N ILE A 64 7.95 -13.47 -8.65
CA ILE A 64 9.39 -13.65 -8.89
C ILE A 64 10.15 -12.33 -8.67
N PHE A 65 9.51 -11.21 -9.02
CA PHE A 65 10.07 -9.88 -8.89
C PHE A 65 9.62 -9.17 -7.60
N ALA A 66 8.82 -9.79 -6.74
CA ALA A 66 8.39 -9.15 -5.50
C ALA A 66 9.59 -8.80 -4.59
N LEU A 67 9.43 -7.71 -3.81
CA LEU A 67 10.35 -7.38 -2.73
C LEU A 67 10.39 -8.53 -1.73
N ARG A 68 11.59 -9.02 -1.42
CA ARG A 68 11.78 -10.07 -0.41
C ARG A 68 11.47 -9.60 1.01
N ASN A 69 11.69 -8.31 1.28
CA ASN A 69 11.41 -7.69 2.57
C ASN A 69 10.67 -6.36 2.34
N PRO A 70 9.33 -6.33 2.52
CA PRO A 70 8.54 -5.10 2.35
C PRO A 70 8.78 -4.07 3.46
N PHE A 71 9.46 -4.45 4.55
CA PHE A 71 9.84 -3.55 5.64
C PHE A 71 11.21 -2.89 5.43
N LYS A 72 11.93 -3.21 4.35
CA LYS A 72 13.17 -2.50 4.05
C LYS A 72 12.83 -1.16 3.38
N PRO A 73 13.18 0.00 3.96
CA PRO A 73 12.91 1.30 3.34
C PRO A 73 13.53 1.41 1.94
N PRO A 74 12.92 2.20 1.04
CA PRO A 74 13.49 2.47 -0.28
C PRO A 74 14.79 3.27 -0.17
N HIS A 75 15.63 3.16 -1.19
CA HIS A 75 16.80 4.02 -1.31
C HIS A 75 16.37 5.45 -1.70
N ILE A 76 17.08 6.46 -1.20
CA ILE A 76 16.85 7.86 -1.55
C ILE A 76 17.91 8.27 -2.57
N PRO A 77 17.57 8.48 -3.85
CA PRO A 77 18.54 8.89 -4.85
C PRO A 77 19.20 10.23 -4.52
N GLU A 78 20.49 10.36 -4.83
CA GLU A 78 21.24 11.62 -4.70
C GLU A 78 20.71 12.74 -5.60
N THR A 79 19.93 12.42 -6.62
CA THR A 79 19.27 13.40 -7.50
C THR A 79 17.87 13.80 -7.01
N LEU A 80 17.30 13.09 -6.03
CA LEU A 80 15.94 13.36 -5.54
C LEU A 80 15.92 14.67 -4.73
N ASN A 81 15.06 15.60 -5.11
CA ASN A 81 14.79 16.81 -4.36
C ASN A 81 13.27 16.98 -4.13
N PRO A 82 12.83 17.33 -2.90
CA PRO A 82 13.62 17.49 -1.67
C PRO A 82 14.27 16.18 -1.16
N LYS A 83 15.26 16.30 -0.25
CA LYS A 83 15.99 15.16 0.35
C LYS A 83 15.25 14.50 1.51
N THR A 84 14.40 15.26 2.17
CA THR A 84 13.65 14.83 3.36
C THR A 84 12.15 14.86 3.05
N GLY A 85 11.41 14.01 3.75
CA GLY A 85 9.95 14.08 3.76
C GLY A 85 9.44 15.11 4.76
N ILE A 86 8.12 15.17 4.94
CA ILE A 86 7.48 16.13 5.86
C ILE A 86 6.98 15.52 7.17
N LEU A 87 6.99 14.19 7.31
CA LEU A 87 6.59 13.55 8.56
C LEU A 87 7.68 13.75 9.63
N LYS A 88 7.37 14.60 10.61
CA LYS A 88 8.25 14.88 11.76
C LYS A 88 7.95 14.00 12.97
N TYR A 89 6.68 13.70 13.19
CA TYR A 89 6.22 12.93 14.33
C TYR A 89 5.04 12.03 13.92
N LEU A 90 5.04 10.81 14.42
CA LEU A 90 3.96 9.84 14.24
C LEU A 90 4.05 8.84 15.39
N PRO A 91 3.05 8.71 16.28
CA PRO A 91 3.16 7.82 17.44
C PRO A 91 3.43 6.38 16.97
N PRO A 92 4.25 5.57 17.67
CA PRO A 92 4.39 4.15 17.33
C PRO A 92 3.04 3.45 17.34
N ARG A 93 2.75 2.64 16.32
CA ARG A 93 1.50 1.89 16.27
C ARG A 93 1.50 0.77 17.31
N THR A 94 0.45 0.70 18.13
CA THR A 94 0.36 -0.26 19.23
C THR A 94 0.15 -1.70 18.73
N GLY A 95 0.92 -2.63 19.30
CA GLY A 95 0.76 -4.07 19.07
C GLY A 95 1.49 -4.61 17.85
N GLN A 96 1.19 -5.86 17.48
CA GLN A 96 1.80 -6.50 16.31
C GLN A 96 1.27 -5.92 15.00
N ARG A 97 2.10 -5.98 13.95
CA ARG A 97 1.67 -5.67 12.59
C ARG A 97 0.57 -6.63 12.13
N PRO A 98 -0.36 -6.17 11.29
CA PRO A 98 -1.36 -7.04 10.69
C PRO A 98 -0.69 -7.97 9.69
N LYS A 99 -1.31 -9.14 9.48
CA LYS A 99 -0.98 -10.03 8.38
C LYS A 99 -1.52 -9.46 7.07
N ILE A 100 -0.64 -9.41 6.09
CA ILE A 100 -0.93 -8.98 4.72
C ILE A 100 -0.80 -10.19 3.79
N ALA A 101 -1.68 -10.27 2.80
CA ALA A 101 -1.73 -11.36 1.84
C ALA A 101 -1.82 -10.84 0.39
N GLY A 102 -1.27 -11.62 -0.53
CA GLY A 102 -1.32 -11.34 -1.96
C GLY A 102 -0.29 -10.29 -2.43
N ILE A 103 -0.38 -9.98 -3.73
CA ILE A 103 0.44 -8.96 -4.40
C ILE A 103 -0.50 -8.05 -5.18
N ILE A 104 -1.38 -8.63 -6.00
CA ILE A 104 -2.54 -7.95 -6.60
C ILE A 104 -3.66 -9.01 -6.66
N PRO A 105 -4.77 -8.87 -5.92
CA PRO A 105 -4.99 -7.87 -4.88
C PRO A 105 -3.99 -8.03 -3.71
N HIS A 106 -3.68 -6.92 -3.06
CA HIS A 106 -2.85 -6.84 -1.87
C HIS A 106 -3.78 -6.46 -0.70
N ARG A 107 -3.91 -7.34 0.30
CA ARG A 107 -4.99 -7.24 1.30
C ARG A 107 -4.49 -7.39 2.71
N GLN A 108 -5.09 -6.62 3.61
CA GLN A 108 -4.92 -6.78 5.04
C GLN A 108 -5.93 -7.79 5.55
N VAL A 109 -5.46 -8.95 6.02
CA VAL A 109 -6.33 -10.07 6.41
C VAL A 109 -6.59 -10.15 7.92
N THR A 110 -5.95 -9.28 8.70
CA THR A 110 -6.19 -9.16 10.15
C THR A 110 -6.22 -7.69 10.56
N GLN A 111 -6.88 -7.38 11.68
CA GLN A 111 -7.00 -6.00 12.17
C GLN A 111 -7.65 -5.05 11.13
N GLN A 112 -8.61 -5.54 10.36
CA GLN A 112 -9.33 -4.76 9.35
C GLN A 112 -10.13 -3.63 10.01
N ALA A 113 -10.37 -2.54 9.28
CA ALA A 113 -11.25 -1.48 9.76
C ALA A 113 -12.68 -2.01 9.93
N THR A 114 -13.38 -1.52 10.95
CA THR A 114 -14.83 -1.67 11.02
C THR A 114 -15.49 -0.83 9.93
N PRO A 115 -16.76 -1.12 9.54
CA PRO A 115 -17.49 -0.30 8.58
C PRO A 115 -17.52 1.19 8.95
N ASP A 116 -17.72 1.50 10.23
CA ASP A 116 -17.74 2.88 10.74
C ASP A 116 -16.37 3.55 10.61
N MET A 117 -15.29 2.82 10.91
CA MET A 117 -13.94 3.35 10.81
C MET A 117 -13.52 3.56 9.35
N TYR A 118 -13.94 2.67 8.45
CA TYR A 118 -13.77 2.87 7.01
C TYR A 118 -14.58 4.08 6.51
N ALA A 119 -15.82 4.26 6.99
CA ALA A 119 -16.62 5.42 6.66
C ALA A 119 -15.97 6.73 7.14
N ALA A 120 -15.44 6.76 8.36
CA ALA A 120 -14.69 7.90 8.90
C ALA A 120 -13.43 8.20 8.07
N LEU A 121 -12.67 7.17 7.67
CA LEU A 121 -11.53 7.33 6.77
C LEU A 121 -11.92 7.96 5.43
N LYS A 122 -13.00 7.49 4.80
CA LYS A 122 -13.51 8.09 3.56
C LYS A 122 -13.90 9.55 3.76
N GLU A 123 -14.52 9.87 4.89
CA GLU A 123 -14.92 11.24 5.22
C GLU A 123 -13.71 12.16 5.35
N GLU A 124 -12.63 11.72 6.00
CA GLU A 124 -11.39 12.51 6.11
C GLU A 124 -10.70 12.73 4.76
N ILE A 125 -10.67 11.71 3.89
CA ILE A 125 -10.18 11.86 2.50
C ILE A 125 -11.00 12.92 1.76
N LYS A 126 -12.33 12.86 1.87
CA LYS A 126 -13.24 13.82 1.26
C LYS A 126 -13.04 15.24 1.82
N LYS A 127 -12.89 15.39 3.13
CA LYS A 127 -12.60 16.69 3.78
C LYS A 127 -11.29 17.29 3.28
N LEU A 128 -10.25 16.46 3.11
CA LEU A 128 -8.96 16.91 2.60
C LEU A 128 -9.08 17.43 1.15
N ALA A 129 -9.83 16.72 0.29
CA ALA A 129 -10.11 17.15 -1.06
C ALA A 129 -10.89 18.48 -1.09
N LEU A 130 -11.97 18.60 -0.30
CA LEU A 130 -12.79 19.81 -0.24
C LEU A 130 -12.02 21.03 0.29
N SER A 131 -11.17 20.84 1.31
CA SER A 131 -10.34 21.92 1.89
C SER A 131 -9.25 22.40 0.93
N ASN A 132 -8.97 21.61 -0.12
CA ASN A 132 -7.93 21.82 -1.12
C ASN A 132 -8.50 21.72 -2.55
N SER A 133 -9.75 22.16 -2.78
CA SER A 133 -10.47 21.97 -4.05
C SER A 133 -9.84 22.68 -5.25
N ASP A 134 -8.91 23.62 -5.02
CA ASP A 134 -8.07 24.25 -6.04
C ASP A 134 -7.00 23.31 -6.63
N ARG A 135 -6.69 22.20 -5.95
CA ARG A 135 -5.56 21.34 -6.29
C ARG A 135 -5.79 19.84 -6.04
N LEU A 136 -6.82 19.44 -5.30
CA LEU A 136 -7.14 18.05 -4.99
C LEU A 136 -8.59 17.75 -5.37
N TYR A 137 -8.86 16.52 -5.78
CA TYR A 137 -10.22 16.03 -6.01
C TYR A 137 -10.38 14.56 -5.64
N GLU A 138 -11.61 14.15 -5.36
CA GLU A 138 -12.00 12.75 -5.14
C GLU A 138 -12.34 12.09 -6.48
N GLY A 139 -11.96 10.83 -6.64
CA GLY A 139 -12.35 10.03 -7.79
C GLY A 139 -12.31 8.54 -7.49
N THR A 140 -12.63 7.71 -8.48
CA THR A 140 -12.44 6.26 -8.40
C THR A 140 -10.98 5.91 -8.68
N SER A 141 -10.37 5.08 -7.83
CA SER A 141 -8.97 4.65 -7.98
C SER A 141 -8.69 3.99 -9.34
N CYS A 142 -7.51 4.27 -9.92
CA CYS A 142 -7.02 3.58 -11.11
C CYS A 142 -6.75 2.09 -10.86
N PHE A 143 -6.23 1.79 -9.66
CA PHE A 143 -5.72 0.47 -9.31
C PHE A 143 -6.83 -0.43 -8.76
N GLU A 144 -7.80 0.16 -8.06
CA GLU A 144 -8.92 -0.53 -7.44
C GLU A 144 -10.23 0.16 -7.84
N LYS A 145 -10.84 -0.28 -8.95
CA LYS A 145 -11.97 0.37 -9.66
C LYS A 145 -13.27 0.55 -8.86
N HIS A 146 -13.28 0.15 -7.59
CA HIS A 146 -14.39 0.28 -6.65
C HIS A 146 -14.00 1.03 -5.36
N SER A 147 -12.79 1.59 -5.30
CA SER A 147 -12.26 2.33 -4.15
C SER A 147 -12.31 3.83 -4.37
N ILE A 148 -12.56 4.56 -3.28
CA ILE A 148 -12.34 6.00 -3.23
C ILE A 148 -10.84 6.29 -3.39
N GLY A 149 -10.50 7.28 -4.18
CA GLY A 149 -9.16 7.79 -4.36
C GLY A 149 -9.09 9.30 -4.21
N LEU A 150 -7.94 9.78 -3.75
CA LEU A 150 -7.58 11.19 -3.72
C LEU A 150 -6.59 11.46 -4.85
N PHE A 151 -6.83 12.51 -5.61
CA PHE A 151 -6.05 12.84 -6.81
C PHE A 151 -5.60 14.30 -6.80
N THR A 152 -4.57 14.60 -7.58
CA THR A 152 -4.19 15.95 -8.01
C THR A 152 -4.30 16.04 -9.53
N PRO A 153 -4.76 17.18 -10.09
CA PRO A 153 -4.73 17.41 -11.53
C PRO A 153 -3.32 17.79 -12.03
N LEU A 154 -2.36 18.00 -11.11
CA LEU A 154 -0.98 18.31 -11.47
C LEU A 154 -0.25 17.04 -11.92
N ASP A 155 0.30 17.10 -13.13
CA ASP A 155 1.22 16.09 -13.63
C ASP A 155 2.66 16.55 -13.35
N LEU A 156 3.28 15.96 -12.32
CA LEU A 156 4.67 16.22 -11.97
C LEU A 156 5.54 15.09 -12.53
N PRO A 157 6.39 15.35 -13.55
CA PRO A 157 7.12 14.29 -14.29
C PRO A 157 7.99 13.38 -13.41
N ASN A 158 8.48 13.90 -12.28
CA ASN A 158 9.35 13.18 -11.35
C ASN A 158 8.59 12.44 -10.23
N ARG A 159 7.25 12.55 -10.20
CA ARG A 159 6.36 11.97 -9.17
C ARG A 159 5.30 11.13 -9.85
N VAL A 160 5.78 10.13 -10.59
CA VAL A 160 4.94 9.19 -11.35
C VAL A 160 3.90 8.58 -10.42
N THR A 161 2.64 8.70 -10.79
CA THR A 161 1.47 8.07 -10.16
C THR A 161 0.54 7.59 -11.27
N CYS A 162 -0.54 6.88 -10.95
CA CYS A 162 -1.59 6.69 -11.95
C CYS A 162 -2.44 7.94 -12.02
N ASN A 163 -2.26 8.77 -13.06
CA ASN A 163 -3.09 9.95 -13.32
C ASN A 163 -3.24 10.89 -12.10
N GLY A 164 -2.16 11.12 -11.35
CA GLY A 164 -2.18 11.99 -10.17
C GLY A 164 -2.75 11.34 -8.91
N GLU A 165 -3.00 10.02 -8.90
CA GLU A 165 -3.52 9.32 -7.72
C GLU A 165 -2.53 9.37 -6.56
N ILE A 166 -2.96 10.01 -5.47
CA ILE A 166 -2.20 10.21 -4.24
C ILE A 166 -2.36 8.99 -3.35
N CYS A 167 -3.61 8.62 -3.08
CA CYS A 167 -3.97 7.45 -2.29
C CYS A 167 -5.33 6.88 -2.68
N HIS A 168 -5.56 5.62 -2.34
CA HIS A 168 -6.89 5.01 -2.36
C HIS A 168 -7.10 4.06 -1.17
N ALA A 169 -8.32 4.02 -0.66
CA ALA A 169 -8.68 3.18 0.48
C ALA A 169 -9.49 1.96 0.04
N HIS A 170 -9.10 0.77 0.51
CA HIS A 170 -9.76 -0.49 0.17
C HIS A 170 -11.05 -0.66 0.96
N PRO A 171 -12.21 -0.86 0.30
CA PRO A 171 -13.49 -1.03 0.99
C PRO A 171 -13.61 -2.34 1.77
N ILE A 172 -12.80 -3.35 1.43
CA ILE A 172 -12.88 -4.68 2.03
C ILE A 172 -12.20 -4.74 3.40
N ASP A 173 -11.05 -4.08 3.55
CA ASP A 173 -10.22 -4.19 4.75
C ASP A 173 -9.85 -2.84 5.41
N GLY A 174 -10.11 -1.73 4.73
CA GLY A 174 -9.82 -0.36 5.19
C GLY A 174 -8.36 0.06 5.11
N SER A 175 -7.49 -0.78 4.54
CA SER A 175 -6.09 -0.42 4.27
C SER A 175 -6.01 0.55 3.10
N ILE A 176 -4.87 1.23 2.97
CA ILE A 176 -4.73 2.36 2.04
C ILE A 176 -3.44 2.18 1.26
N HIS A 177 -3.52 2.29 -0.07
CA HIS A 177 -2.34 2.46 -0.89
C HIS A 177 -2.08 3.93 -1.16
N MET A 178 -0.82 4.33 -1.10
CA MET A 178 -0.42 5.71 -1.40
C MET A 178 1.04 5.80 -1.81
N THR A 179 1.41 6.92 -2.45
CA THR A 179 2.79 7.21 -2.81
C THR A 179 3.38 8.26 -1.87
N LEU A 180 4.42 7.89 -1.12
CA LEU A 180 5.13 8.77 -0.18
C LEU A 180 6.52 9.12 -0.69
N HIS A 181 7.10 10.18 -0.12
CA HIS A 181 8.52 10.44 -0.24
C HIS A 181 9.32 9.29 0.41
N PRO A 182 10.43 8.81 -0.18
CA PRO A 182 11.24 7.71 0.37
C PRO A 182 11.63 7.84 1.85
N ALA A 183 11.91 9.06 2.34
CA ALA A 183 12.19 9.29 3.77
C ALA A 183 10.94 9.13 4.66
N ASP A 184 9.75 9.51 4.17
CA ASP A 184 8.49 9.31 4.90
C ASP A 184 8.13 7.82 4.93
N VAL A 185 8.42 7.07 3.87
CA VAL A 185 8.26 5.60 3.86
C VAL A 185 9.10 4.97 4.98
N LYS A 186 10.36 5.37 5.13
CA LYS A 186 11.22 4.89 6.22
C LYS A 186 10.55 5.16 7.57
N PHE A 187 10.09 6.39 7.79
CA PHE A 187 9.48 6.81 9.05
C PHE A 187 8.19 6.03 9.37
N VAL A 188 7.30 5.86 8.38
CA VAL A 188 6.07 5.06 8.48
C VAL A 188 6.35 3.61 8.85
N ILE A 189 7.35 2.99 8.20
CA ILE A 189 7.74 1.62 8.49
C ILE A 189 8.30 1.53 9.90
N GLU A 190 9.27 2.37 10.28
CA GLU A 190 9.89 2.32 11.61
C GLU A 190 8.87 2.51 12.74
N ARG A 191 7.80 3.30 12.51
CA ARG A 191 6.72 3.52 13.47
C ARG A 191 5.59 2.48 13.41
N GLY A 192 5.67 1.49 12.52
CA GLY A 192 4.73 0.36 12.50
C GLY A 192 3.42 0.58 11.73
N TRP A 193 3.34 1.63 10.92
CA TRP A 193 2.09 2.04 10.26
C TRP A 193 1.85 1.44 8.88
N GLY A 194 2.87 0.88 8.27
CA GLY A 194 2.73 0.29 6.95
C GLY A 194 3.95 -0.49 6.50
N GLU A 195 3.87 -0.95 5.25
CA GLU A 195 4.89 -1.69 4.54
C GLU A 195 4.90 -1.31 3.05
N ARG A 196 6.02 -1.54 2.36
CA ARG A 196 6.09 -1.27 0.92
C ARG A 196 5.22 -2.25 0.16
N HIS A 197 4.62 -1.78 -0.93
CA HIS A 197 3.98 -2.69 -1.87
C HIS A 197 5.03 -3.67 -2.44
N PRO A 198 4.74 -4.97 -2.58
CA PRO A 198 5.73 -5.95 -3.06
C PRO A 198 6.33 -5.61 -4.43
N LEU A 199 5.62 -4.84 -5.26
CA LEU A 199 6.07 -4.38 -6.58
C LEU A 199 6.79 -3.02 -6.56
N ALA A 200 6.91 -2.34 -5.42
CA ALA A 200 7.54 -1.02 -5.27
C ALA A 200 9.07 -1.10 -5.25
N ARG A 201 9.66 -1.80 -6.21
CA ARG A 201 11.11 -2.03 -6.26
C ARG A 201 11.90 -0.79 -6.63
N ASP A 202 13.11 -0.75 -6.10
CA ASP A 202 14.20 0.05 -6.63
C ASP A 202 14.77 -0.72 -7.84
N SER A 203 14.39 -0.34 -9.06
CA SER A 203 14.89 -0.97 -10.29
C SER A 203 15.60 0.06 -11.16
N TRP A 204 16.82 -0.27 -11.58
CA TRP A 204 17.56 0.50 -12.59
C TRP A 204 16.88 0.41 -13.97
N TRP A 205 16.29 -0.74 -14.28
CA TRP A 205 15.54 -0.92 -15.52
C TRP A 205 14.10 -0.42 -15.33
N TRP A 206 13.81 0.71 -15.97
CA TRP A 206 12.51 1.40 -15.94
C TRP A 206 11.35 0.51 -16.43
N MET A 207 11.60 -0.43 -17.35
CA MET A 207 10.58 -1.35 -17.87
C MET A 207 9.98 -2.28 -16.81
N PHE A 208 10.67 -2.49 -15.68
CA PHE A 208 10.16 -3.31 -14.57
C PHE A 208 9.54 -2.47 -13.44
N ARG A 209 9.42 -1.15 -13.61
CA ARG A 209 8.83 -0.26 -12.61
C ARG A 209 7.31 -0.19 -12.80
N LEU A 210 6.61 -1.12 -12.17
CA LEU A 210 5.14 -1.22 -12.24
C LEU A 210 4.42 -0.21 -11.36
N VAL A 211 5.01 0.14 -10.21
CA VAL A 211 4.49 1.13 -9.27
C VAL A 211 5.63 2.02 -8.76
N PRO A 212 5.32 3.21 -8.21
CA PRO A 212 6.33 4.11 -7.68
C PRO A 212 7.16 3.46 -6.57
N THR A 213 8.42 3.89 -6.44
CA THR A 213 9.34 3.37 -5.40
C THR A 213 8.81 3.62 -3.99
N GLY A 214 8.18 4.77 -3.79
CA GLY A 214 7.54 5.16 -2.53
C GLY A 214 6.13 4.61 -2.34
N PHE A 215 5.70 3.65 -3.16
CA PHE A 215 4.35 3.09 -3.07
C PHE A 215 4.25 2.11 -1.90
N VAL A 216 3.35 2.41 -0.98
CA VAL A 216 3.19 1.70 0.30
C VAL A 216 1.75 1.27 0.52
N MET A 217 1.58 0.31 1.42
CA MET A 217 0.32 0.00 2.08
C MET A 217 0.37 0.54 3.51
N ILE A 218 -0.52 1.46 3.83
CA ILE A 218 -0.80 1.89 5.19
C ILE A 218 -1.88 1.00 5.77
N TYR A 219 -1.67 0.54 6.99
CA TYR A 219 -2.59 -0.37 7.66
C TYR A 219 -3.90 0.33 8.03
N ALA A 220 -4.98 -0.42 8.00
CA ALA A 220 -6.30 0.08 8.34
C ALA A 220 -6.34 0.66 9.78
N PRO A 221 -6.92 1.85 10.00
CA PRO A 221 -7.08 2.40 11.34
C PRO A 221 -8.08 1.56 12.14
N ARG A 222 -7.81 1.37 13.43
CA ARG A 222 -8.66 0.62 14.37
C ARG A 222 -9.43 1.52 15.33
N SER A 223 -8.96 2.75 15.52
CA SER A 223 -9.53 3.75 16.42
C SER A 223 -9.39 5.15 15.82
N LYS A 224 -9.99 6.14 16.46
CA LYS A 224 -9.89 7.54 16.03
C LYS A 224 -8.45 8.06 16.09
N GLU A 225 -7.70 7.69 17.10
CA GLU A 225 -6.30 8.08 17.27
C GLU A 225 -5.41 7.49 16.16
N GLU A 226 -5.73 6.26 15.73
CA GLU A 226 -5.07 5.67 14.56
C GLU A 226 -5.49 6.37 13.28
N LEU A 227 -6.77 6.74 13.14
CA LEU A 227 -7.24 7.51 12.01
C LEU A 227 -6.51 8.85 11.90
N ASP A 228 -6.32 9.58 13.01
CA ASP A 228 -5.56 10.85 13.03
C ASP A 228 -4.11 10.66 12.55
N SER A 229 -3.49 9.52 12.90
CA SER A 229 -2.15 9.15 12.43
C SER A 229 -2.14 8.82 10.94
N VAL A 230 -3.15 8.10 10.46
CA VAL A 230 -3.35 7.79 9.04
C VAL A 230 -3.56 9.06 8.22
N VAL A 231 -4.37 10.01 8.70
CA VAL A 231 -4.61 11.30 8.04
C VAL A 231 -3.32 12.12 7.94
N GLN A 232 -2.46 12.11 8.96
CA GLN A 232 -1.12 12.73 8.87
C GLN A 232 -0.27 12.12 7.76
N ILE A 233 -0.32 10.78 7.58
CA ILE A 233 0.41 10.11 6.50
C ILE A 233 -0.19 10.46 5.13
N ILE A 234 -1.53 10.53 5.00
CA ILE A 234 -2.19 10.99 3.77
C ILE A 234 -1.75 12.41 3.43
N HIS A 235 -1.65 13.30 4.42
CA HIS A 235 -1.17 14.67 4.22
C HIS A 235 0.26 14.71 3.62
N ALA A 236 1.14 13.83 4.11
CA ALA A 236 2.50 13.67 3.56
C ALA A 236 2.50 13.10 2.14
N ALA A 237 1.64 12.13 1.84
CA ALA A 237 1.47 11.61 0.48
C ALA A 237 0.98 12.72 -0.46
N SER A 238 0.00 13.52 -0.02
CA SER A 238 -0.52 14.63 -0.81
C SER A 238 0.54 15.68 -1.09
N TRP A 239 1.35 16.09 -0.11
CA TRP A 239 2.49 16.96 -0.36
C TRP A 239 3.49 16.35 -1.35
N TRP A 240 3.79 15.06 -1.21
CA TRP A 240 4.75 14.38 -2.07
C TRP A 240 4.25 14.20 -3.50
N VAL A 241 2.95 14.02 -3.74
CA VAL A 241 2.44 13.88 -5.11
C VAL A 241 2.13 15.25 -5.72
N ASN A 242 1.57 16.17 -4.94
CA ASN A 242 1.12 17.49 -5.41
C ASN A 242 2.23 18.56 -5.44
N GLY A 243 3.34 18.39 -4.72
CA GLY A 243 4.42 19.39 -4.65
C GLY A 243 4.20 20.52 -3.65
N ILE A 244 2.96 20.73 -3.21
CA ILE A 244 2.57 21.78 -2.27
C ILE A 244 1.90 21.11 -1.07
N GLU A 245 2.26 21.58 0.13
CA GLU A 245 1.67 21.08 1.36
C GLU A 245 0.16 21.40 1.37
N PRO A 246 -0.70 20.40 1.63
CA PRO A 246 -2.13 20.65 1.71
C PRO A 246 -2.47 21.49 2.94
N ARG A 247 -3.64 22.13 2.88
CA ARG A 247 -4.27 22.72 4.06
C ARG A 247 -4.93 21.61 4.86
N TRP A 248 -4.75 21.66 6.17
CA TRP A 248 -5.55 20.89 7.10
C TRP A 248 -7.03 21.28 6.98
N SER A 249 -7.92 20.32 7.13
CA SER A 249 -9.35 20.58 7.28
C SER A 249 -9.55 21.38 8.57
N THR A 250 -9.91 22.65 8.46
CA THR A 250 -10.35 23.42 9.62
C THR A 250 -11.62 22.74 10.17
N PRO A 251 -11.72 22.50 11.49
CA PRO A 251 -12.96 21.96 12.03
C PRO A 251 -14.13 22.86 11.64
N ALA A 252 -15.18 22.28 11.05
CA ALA A 252 -16.43 22.98 10.85
C ALA A 252 -16.99 23.35 12.24
N ASN A 253 -16.91 24.63 12.58
CA ASN A 253 -17.39 25.23 13.83
C ASN A 253 -16.67 24.79 15.11
N SER A 254 -15.58 25.47 15.47
CA SER A 254 -15.46 25.94 16.85
C SER A 254 -16.52 27.03 17.04
N SER A 255 -17.74 26.62 17.42
CA SER A 255 -18.76 27.55 17.90
C SER A 255 -18.13 28.45 18.96
N ARG A 256 -18.36 29.76 18.79
CA ARG A 256 -18.09 30.79 19.78
C ARG A 256 -18.66 30.35 21.12
N CYS A 257 -17.84 29.86 22.03
CA CYS A 257 -18.12 30.02 23.45
C CYS A 257 -17.75 31.46 23.78
N GLY A 258 -18.76 32.32 23.69
CA GLY A 258 -18.70 33.65 24.30
C GLY A 258 -18.55 33.49 25.80
N VAL A 259 -17.59 34.23 26.34
CA VAL A 259 -17.73 34.79 27.68
C VAL A 259 -17.70 36.30 27.45
N ASP A 260 -18.89 36.88 27.33
CA ASP A 260 -19.07 38.31 27.56
C ASP A 260 -18.94 38.57 29.06
N GLY A 261 -18.18 39.61 29.43
CA GLY A 261 -18.26 40.21 30.76
C GLY A 261 -16.93 40.77 31.26
N GLY A 262 -16.68 42.05 31.03
CA GLY A 262 -15.64 42.77 31.76
C GLY A 262 -15.22 44.10 31.14
N ALA A 263 -16.00 45.15 31.38
CA ALA A 263 -15.63 46.54 31.09
C ALA A 263 -14.34 46.96 31.81
N GLY A 264 -13.52 47.82 31.19
CA GLY A 264 -12.37 48.43 31.88
C GLY A 264 -11.40 49.26 31.04
N PHE A 265 -11.76 50.53 30.82
CA PHE A 265 -10.87 51.72 30.84
C PHE A 265 -9.59 51.82 29.97
N ILE A 266 -9.68 52.66 28.93
CA ILE A 266 -8.83 53.82 28.56
C ILE A 266 -7.32 53.78 28.94
N LYS A 267 -6.44 53.87 27.92
CA LYS A 267 -5.62 55.09 27.66
C LYS A 267 -4.91 55.05 26.30
N SER A 268 -5.19 56.09 25.52
CA SER A 268 -4.42 56.62 24.41
C SER A 268 -2.99 56.95 24.85
N HIS A 269 -2.01 56.70 23.98
CA HIS A 269 -0.78 57.51 23.87
C HIS A 269 -0.27 57.45 22.43
N VAL A 270 -0.61 58.49 21.67
CA VAL A 270 0.17 58.98 20.53
C VAL A 270 1.10 60.04 21.09
N ARG A 271 2.39 59.96 20.78
CA ARG A 271 3.30 61.12 20.79
C ARG A 271 4.24 61.03 19.60
N THR A 272 4.11 62.08 18.77
CA THR A 272 5.12 62.80 17.98
C THR A 272 6.19 62.00 17.25
#